data_AF-A0A8J1KKJ8-F1
#
_entry.id   AF-A0A8J1KKJ8-F1
#
_cell.length_a   1.000
_cell.length_b   1.000
_cell.length_c   1.000
_cell.angle_alpha   90.00
_cell.angle_beta   90.00
_cell.angle_gamma   90.00
#
_symmetry.space_group_name_H-M   'P 1'
#
loop_
_entity.id
_entity.type
_entity.pdbx_description
1 polymer ?
#
loop_
_entity_poly.entity_id
_entity_poly.type
_entity_poly.pdbx_seq_one_letter_code
_entity_poly.pdbx_strand_id
1 'polypeptide(L)'
;MEYLSGGSLYTFYQQEKPLNMETIRFLAAEIICGLDFLHARGYIHRDLKPDNILLDGRGHAKIADFGLATRIVNGKAKGCAGTLGYVAPEVSDRHDFFHSNGNRRGSDPY
;
A
#
# COMPACT_ATOMS: atom_id res chain seq x y z
N MET A 1 14.85 8.44 5.82
CA MET A 1 13.63 8.21 6.61
C MET A 1 13.98 8.35 8.08
N GLU A 2 13.03 8.82 8.89
CA GLU A 2 13.09 8.71 10.35
C GLU A 2 13.13 7.23 10.74
N TYR A 3 13.93 6.88 11.74
CA TYR A 3 13.91 5.53 12.30
C TYR A 3 12.69 5.36 13.21
N LEU A 4 11.87 4.35 12.92
CA LEU A 4 10.66 4.05 13.68
C LEU A 4 10.91 2.77 14.48
N SER A 5 11.08 2.92 15.79
CA SER A 5 11.52 1.85 16.69
C SER A 5 10.47 0.77 16.95
N GLY A 6 9.20 1.02 16.62
CA GLY A 6 8.10 0.08 16.79
C GLY A 6 8.02 -1.00 15.70
N GLY A 7 8.93 -1.00 14.72
CA GLY A 7 8.95 -1.99 13.64
C GLY A 7 7.77 -1.82 12.68
N SER A 8 7.43 -2.89 11.95
CA SER A 8 6.28 -2.90 11.04
C SER A 8 5.01 -3.35 11.75
N LEU A 9 3.85 -2.94 11.22
CA LEU A 9 2.55 -3.40 11.68
C LEU A 9 2.42 -4.93 11.57
N TYR A 10 3.08 -5.54 10.57
CA TYR A 10 3.19 -7.00 10.48
C TYR A 10 3.84 -7.60 11.73
N THR A 11 5.02 -7.09 12.11
CA THR A 11 5.74 -7.60 13.30
C THR A 11 4.96 -7.35 14.59
N PHE A 12 4.33 -6.19 14.71
CA PHE A 12 3.47 -5.84 15.84
C PHE A 12 2.27 -6.79 15.96
N TYR A 13 1.56 -7.03 14.86
CA TYR A 13 0.43 -7.97 14.83
C TYR A 13 0.83 -9.38 15.25
N GLN A 14 2.01 -9.86 14.83
CA GLN A 14 2.47 -11.20 15.19
C GLN A 14 2.81 -11.33 16.68
N GLN A 15 3.24 -10.24 17.33
CA GLN A 15 3.58 -10.22 18.75
C GLN A 15 2.34 -10.06 19.65
N GLU A 16 1.38 -9.23 19.25
CA GLU A 16 0.29 -8.77 20.12
C GLU A 16 -1.08 -9.40 19.78
N LYS A 17 -1.12 -10.50 19.01
CA LYS A 17 -2.41 -11.09 18.61
C LYS A 17 -3.16 -11.73 19.80
N PRO A 18 -4.51 -11.60 19.87
CA PRO A 18 -5.35 -10.80 19.00
C PRO A 18 -5.32 -9.30 19.37
N LEU A 19 -5.24 -8.44 18.36
CA LEU A 19 -5.36 -6.99 18.58
C LEU A 19 -6.78 -6.63 19.03
N ASN A 20 -6.88 -5.77 20.04
CA ASN A 20 -8.17 -5.26 20.47
C ASN A 20 -8.74 -4.26 19.43
N MET A 21 -10.06 -4.09 19.45
CA MET A 21 -10.78 -3.26 18.47
C MET A 21 -10.43 -1.77 18.56
N GLU A 22 -10.03 -1.28 19.74
CA GLU A 22 -9.65 0.12 19.94
C GLU A 22 -8.32 0.43 19.23
N THR A 23 -7.32 -0.42 19.39
CA THR A 23 -6.04 -0.35 18.67
C THR A 23 -6.24 -0.44 17.16
N ILE A 24 -7.08 -1.37 16.69
CA ILE A 24 -7.39 -1.50 15.27
C ILE A 24 -7.99 -0.19 14.72
N ARG A 25 -8.96 0.38 15.43
CA ARG A 25 -9.61 1.63 15.02
C ARG A 25 -8.63 2.79 14.97
N PHE A 26 -7.76 2.90 15.98
CA PHE A 26 -6.73 3.94 16.05
C PHE A 26 -5.76 3.85 14.88
N LEU A 27 -5.16 2.68 14.65
CA LEU A 27 -4.22 2.47 13.55
C LEU A 27 -4.87 2.68 12.18
N ALA A 28 -6.10 2.20 11.99
CA ALA A 28 -6.85 2.42 10.75
C ALA A 28 -7.08 3.92 10.48
N ALA A 29 -7.44 4.70 11.50
CA ALA A 29 -7.62 6.15 11.35
C ALA A 29 -6.33 6.84 10.90
N GLU A 30 -5.18 6.51 11.50
CA GLU A 30 -3.89 7.10 11.12
C GLU A 30 -3.46 6.71 9.70
N ILE A 31 -3.65 5.45 9.31
CA ILE A 31 -3.38 4.98 7.94
C ILE A 31 -4.26 5.73 6.95
N ILE A 32 -5.55 5.90 7.24
CA ILE A 32 -6.48 6.65 6.38
C ILE A 32 -6.05 8.11 6.26
N CYS A 33 -5.66 8.78 7.35
CA CYS A 33 -5.14 10.14 7.30
C CYS A 33 -3.87 10.26 6.44
N GLY A 34 -2.96 9.27 6.54
CA GLY A 34 -1.76 9.22 5.71
C GLY A 34 -2.07 9.03 4.22
N LEU A 35 -3.04 8.17 3.90
CA LEU A 35 -3.49 7.96 2.52
C LEU A 35 -4.20 9.19 1.95
N ASP A 36 -5.06 9.83 2.73
CA ASP A 36 -5.76 11.06 2.33
C ASP A 36 -4.75 12.17 2.01
N PHE A 37 -3.73 12.35 2.87
CA PHE A 37 -2.63 13.27 2.62
C PHE A 37 -1.91 13.01 1.29
N LEU A 38 -1.67 11.73 0.95
CA LEU A 38 -1.02 11.32 -0.28
C LEU A 38 -1.91 11.57 -1.51
N HIS A 39 -3.18 11.18 -1.40
CA HIS A 39 -4.18 11.31 -2.46
C HIS A 39 -4.49 12.78 -2.77
N ALA A 40 -4.55 13.65 -1.77
CA ALA A 40 -4.71 15.10 -1.94
C ALA A 40 -3.57 15.74 -2.76
N ARG A 41 -2.39 15.10 -2.83
CA ARG A 41 -1.24 15.52 -3.65
C ARG A 41 -1.20 14.83 -5.02
N GLY A 42 -2.22 14.03 -5.32
CA GLY A 42 -2.35 13.30 -6.58
C GLY A 42 -1.40 12.10 -6.67
N TYR A 43 -0.96 11.53 -5.56
CA TYR A 43 -0.16 10.30 -5.55
C TYR A 43 -0.98 9.14 -5.02
N ILE A 44 -0.66 7.93 -5.48
CA ILE A 44 -1.19 6.67 -4.91
C ILE A 44 -0.03 5.78 -4.51
N HIS A 45 -0.18 5.07 -3.39
CA HIS A 45 0.89 4.24 -2.81
C HIS A 45 1.15 2.95 -3.60
N ARG A 46 0.07 2.26 -4.01
CA ARG A 46 0.04 0.97 -4.73
C ARG A 46 0.61 -0.27 -4.01
N ASP A 47 1.34 -0.13 -2.91
CA ASP A 47 1.82 -1.28 -2.12
C ASP A 47 1.46 -1.20 -0.63
N LEU A 48 0.18 -0.96 -0.33
CA LEU A 48 -0.28 -0.86 1.05
C LEU A 48 -0.43 -2.26 1.66
N LYS A 49 0.40 -2.58 2.66
CA LYS A 49 0.40 -3.85 3.38
C LYS A 49 0.99 -3.65 4.79
N PRO A 50 0.75 -4.57 5.75
CA PRO A 50 1.27 -4.43 7.12
C PRO A 50 2.78 -4.25 7.21
N ASP A 51 3.56 -4.81 6.29
CA ASP A 51 5.02 -4.62 6.22
C ASP A 51 5.42 -3.16 5.92
N ASN A 52 4.58 -2.45 5.17
CA ASN A 52 4.82 -1.07 4.72
C ASN A 52 4.13 -0.04 5.63
N ILE A 53 3.57 -0.46 6.76
CA ILE A 53 3.14 0.43 7.83
C ILE A 53 4.14 0.28 8.97
N LEU A 54 4.82 1.36 9.32
CA LEU A 54 5.79 1.39 10.39
C LEU A 54 5.21 2.08 11.63
N LEU A 55 5.58 1.60 12.82
CA LEU A 55 5.12 2.16 14.09
C LEU A 55 6.25 2.92 14.79
N ASP A 56 5.95 4.12 15.30
CA ASP A 56 6.88 4.84 16.18
C ASP A 56 6.94 4.18 17.58
N GLY A 57 7.86 4.65 18.43
CA GLY A 57 8.01 4.13 19.81
C GLY A 57 6.81 4.40 20.73
N ARG A 58 5.79 5.11 20.27
CA ARG A 58 4.53 5.37 20.98
C ARG A 58 3.33 4.64 20.34
N GLY A 59 3.56 3.87 19.28
CA GLY A 59 2.54 3.10 18.57
C GLY A 59 1.80 3.86 17.48
N HIS A 60 2.28 5.04 17.05
CA HIS A 60 1.69 5.77 15.92
C HIS A 60 2.13 5.18 14.58
N ALA A 61 1.19 5.04 13.65
CA ALA A 61 1.41 4.51 12.32
C ALA A 61 1.90 5.56 11.32
N LYS A 62 2.91 5.17 10.52
CA LYS A 62 3.37 5.92 9.34
C LYS A 62 3.45 4.99 8.13
N ILE A 63 2.99 5.48 6.98
CA ILE A 63 3.11 4.77 5.70
C ILE A 63 4.56 4.86 5.23
N ALA A 64 5.13 3.73 4.81
CA ALA A 64 6.49 3.60 4.33
C ALA A 64 6.54 2.84 2.99
N ASP A 65 7.73 2.83 2.38
CA ASP A 65 8.01 2.21 1.07
C ASP A 65 7.16 2.71 -0.10
N PHE A 66 7.52 3.88 -0.59
CA PHE A 66 6.92 4.51 -1.77
C PHE A 66 7.56 4.02 -3.09
N GLY A 67 8.26 2.88 -3.10
CA GLY A 67 8.96 2.37 -4.29
C GLY A 67 8.03 2.10 -5.48
N LEU A 68 6.77 1.77 -5.19
CA LEU A 68 5.72 1.59 -6.19
C LEU A 68 4.77 2.79 -6.29
N ALA A 69 4.97 3.87 -5.55
CA ALA A 69 4.07 5.01 -5.59
C ALA A 69 4.10 5.70 -6.97
N THR A 70 2.96 6.22 -7.42
CA THR A 70 2.88 6.95 -8.70
C THR A 70 1.89 8.10 -8.64
N ARG A 71 2.09 9.08 -9.52
CA ARG A 71 1.18 10.21 -9.67
C ARG A 71 -0.02 9.81 -10.52
N ILE A 72 -1.20 10.24 -10.12
CA ILE A 72 -2.41 10.16 -10.92
C ILE A 72 -2.30 11.19 -12.05
N VAL A 73 -2.44 10.73 -13.29
CA VAL A 73 -2.46 11.58 -14.49
C VAL A 73 -3.78 11.34 -15.20
N ASN A 74 -4.55 12.40 -15.47
CA ASN A 74 -5.87 12.32 -16.11
C ASN A 74 -6.84 11.34 -15.40
N GLY A 75 -6.83 11.32 -14.07
CA GLY A 75 -7.69 10.44 -13.26
C GLY A 75 -7.29 8.96 -13.31
N LYS A 76 -6.15 8.60 -13.90
CA LYS A 76 -5.67 7.22 -13.97
C LYS A 76 -4.23 7.10 -13.47
N ALA A 77 -3.93 5.96 -12.86
CA ALA A 77 -2.57 5.54 -12.60
C ALA A 77 -2.15 4.49 -13.63
N LYS A 78 -0.91 4.58 -14.12
CA LYS A 78 -0.38 3.67 -15.15
C LYS A 78 0.27 2.42 -14.52
N GLY A 79 0.05 1.28 -15.16
CA GLY A 79 0.68 -0.01 -14.83
C GLY A 79 -0.02 -0.80 -13.71
N CYS A 80 0.29 -2.10 -13.66
CA CYS A 80 -0.12 -3.01 -12.59
C CYS A 80 1.06 -3.20 -11.64
N ALA A 81 0.89 -2.87 -10.37
CA ALA A 81 1.94 -2.96 -9.36
C ALA A 81 1.31 -3.20 -7.98
N GLY A 82 2.03 -3.91 -7.12
CA GLY A 82 1.67 -4.18 -5.73
C GLY A 82 1.98 -5.62 -5.33
N THR A 83 1.84 -5.91 -4.04
CA THR A 83 2.07 -7.26 -3.48
C THR A 83 0.84 -8.16 -3.63
N LEU A 84 1.02 -9.37 -4.18
CA LEU A 84 -0.05 -10.36 -4.33
C LEU A 84 -0.76 -10.63 -2.99
N GLY A 85 -2.09 -10.68 -3.00
CA GLY A 85 -2.91 -10.80 -1.79
C GLY A 85 -3.31 -9.45 -1.15
N TYR A 86 -2.64 -8.35 -1.52
CA TYR A 86 -2.99 -6.98 -1.13
C TYR A 86 -3.43 -6.10 -2.30
N VAL A 87 -3.19 -6.57 -3.52
CA VAL A 87 -3.63 -5.91 -4.76
C VAL A 87 -5.15 -6.02 -4.91
N ALA A 88 -5.79 -4.91 -5.28
CA ALA A 88 -7.22 -4.85 -5.56
C ALA A 88 -7.60 -5.74 -6.76
N PRO A 89 -8.79 -6.36 -6.79
CA PRO A 89 -9.16 -7.34 -7.81
C PRO A 89 -9.05 -6.80 -9.24
N GLU A 90 -9.46 -5.55 -9.48
CA GLU A 90 -9.38 -4.90 -10.79
C GLU A 90 -7.94 -4.66 -11.29
N VAL A 91 -6.97 -4.67 -10.38
CA VAL A 91 -5.53 -4.58 -10.69
C VAL A 91 -4.93 -5.96 -10.88
N SER A 92 -5.38 -6.96 -10.10
CA SER A 92 -4.96 -8.36 -10.25
C SER A 92 -5.42 -8.92 -11.59
N ASP A 93 -6.67 -8.68 -12.00
CA ASP A 93 -7.21 -9.13 -13.28
C ASP A 93 -6.40 -8.59 -14.46
N ARG A 94 -5.91 -7.34 -14.35
CA ARG A 94 -5.00 -6.76 -15.34
C ARG A 94 -3.62 -7.40 -15.28
N HIS A 95 -3.07 -7.62 -14.08
CA HIS A 95 -1.78 -8.28 -13.91
C HIS A 95 -1.79 -9.69 -14.53
N ASP A 96 -2.84 -10.47 -14.28
CA ASP A 96 -3.05 -11.79 -14.87
C ASP A 96 -3.29 -11.72 -16.38
N PHE A 97 -4.02 -10.71 -16.87
CA PHE A 97 -4.14 -10.45 -18.31
C PHE A 97 -2.78 -10.14 -18.95
N PHE A 98 -1.95 -9.30 -18.35
CA PHE A 98 -0.61 -8.98 -18.88
C PHE A 98 0.35 -10.18 -18.79
N HIS A 99 0.26 -11.02 -17.75
CA HIS A 99 1.05 -12.24 -17.64
C HIS A 99 0.59 -13.35 -18.60
N SER A 100 -0.72 -13.50 -18.81
CA SER A 100 -1.28 -14.49 -19.75
C SER A 100 -1.09 -14.07 -21.22
N ASN A 101 -1.12 -12.76 -21.53
CA ASN A 101 -0.84 -12.24 -22.87
C ASN A 101 0.64 -11.86 -23.11
N GLY A 102 1.53 -12.07 -22.14
CA GLY A 102 2.97 -11.82 -22.24
C GLY A 102 3.72 -12.61 -23.32
N ASN A 103 3.04 -13.46 -24.10
CA ASN A 103 3.58 -14.11 -25.30
C ASN A 103 3.13 -13.47 -26.63
N ARG A 104 2.51 -12.30 -26.62
CA ARG A 104 2.37 -11.48 -27.84
C ARG A 104 2.80 -10.05 -27.55
N ARG A 105 4.02 -9.72 -27.96
CA ARG A 105 4.48 -8.34 -28.12
C ARG A 105 3.45 -7.58 -28.96
N GLY A 106 2.84 -6.58 -28.35
CA GLY A 106 2.02 -5.59 -29.02
C GLY A 106 2.00 -4.36 -28.12
N SER A 107 2.68 -3.32 -28.57
CA SER A 107 2.65 -1.96 -28.04
C SER A 107 1.27 -1.58 -27.47
N ASP A 108 1.23 -1.15 -26.21
CA ASP A 108 0.02 -0.53 -25.66
C ASP A 108 0.18 1.00 -25.70
N PRO A 109 -0.64 1.73 -26.47
CA PRO A 109 -0.53 3.18 -26.61
C PRO A 109 -1.55 3.88 -25.72
N TYR A 110 -1.42 3.85 -24.39
CA TYR A 110 -2.17 4.77 -23.49
C TYR A 110 -1.40 5.14 -22.22
#